data_AF-A0A6C0IXQ0-F1
#
_entry.id   AF-A0A6C0IXQ0-F1
#
_cell.length_a   1.000
_cell.length_b   1.000
_cell.length_c   1.000
_cell.angle_alpha   90.00
_cell.angle_beta   90.00
_cell.angle_gamma   90.00
#
_symmetry.space_group_name_H-M   'P 1'
#
loop_
_entity.id
_entity.type
_entity.pdbx_description
1 polymer ?
#
loop_
_entity_poly.entity_id
_entity_poly.type
_entity_poly.pdbx_seq_one_letter_code
_entity_poly.pdbx_strand_id
1 'polypeptide(L)'
;MEPMDQITNSKLRQFKYSIEELEKNIDNLNMKIIVNTQKLSINFCVKYILNEDYAQCNEEVDLLTLHYVLYCQPHLNETELTDAYYKF
;
A
#
# COMPACT_ATOMS: atom_id res chain seq x y z
N MET A 1 7.12 11.29 25.85
CA MET A 1 6.83 10.49 24.66
C MET A 1 6.65 11.51 23.56
N GLU A 2 7.65 11.69 22.69
CA GLU A 2 7.48 12.62 21.57
C GLU A 2 6.34 12.12 20.67
N PRO A 3 5.53 13.01 20.08
CA PRO A 3 4.53 12.57 19.13
C PRO A 3 5.28 11.91 17.97
N MET A 4 5.18 10.59 17.87
CA MET A 4 5.68 9.83 16.73
C MET A 4 5.09 10.52 15.50
N ASP A 5 5.93 11.10 14.65
CA ASP A 5 5.51 11.96 13.54
C ASP A 5 4.46 11.25 12.70
N GLN A 6 3.19 11.58 12.89
CA GLN A 6 2.10 10.86 12.26
C GLN A 6 2.18 11.10 10.75
N ILE A 7 2.25 10.00 9.99
CA ILE A 7 2.23 10.06 8.54
C ILE A 7 0.79 10.34 8.13
N THR A 8 0.62 11.31 7.23
CA THR A 8 -0.68 11.65 6.67
C THR A 8 -0.68 11.38 5.17
N ASN A 9 -1.87 11.16 4.61
CA ASN A 9 -2.06 10.97 3.17
C ASN A 9 -1.47 12.12 2.32
N SER A 10 -1.49 13.35 2.83
CA SER A 10 -0.86 14.50 2.17
C SER A 10 0.67 14.40 2.17
N LYS A 11 1.27 13.96 3.28
CA LYS A 11 2.72 13.76 3.39
C LYS A 11 3.21 12.63 2.49
N LEU A 12 2.44 11.57 2.29
CA LEU A 12 2.78 10.47 1.36
C LEU A 12 3.06 10.97 -0.07
N ARG A 13 2.41 12.04 -0.53
CA ARG A 13 2.65 12.60 -1.88
C ARG A 13 3.97 13.36 -1.99
N GLN A 14 4.52 13.82 -0.86
CA GLN A 14 5.68 14.71 -0.79
C GLN A 14 6.95 13.96 -0.37
N PHE A 15 6.80 12.94 0.48
CA PHE A 15 7.91 12.21 1.09
C PHE A 15 7.84 10.72 0.77
N LYS A 16 9.00 10.08 0.75
CA LYS A 16 9.13 8.63 0.63
C LYS A 16 9.45 8.06 2.00
N TYR A 17 8.68 7.07 2.42
CA TYR A 17 8.83 6.41 3.70
C TYR A 17 9.30 4.98 3.50
N SER A 18 9.99 4.44 4.51
CA SER A 18 10.32 3.02 4.58
C SER A 18 9.07 2.18 4.80
N ILE A 19 9.18 0.88 4.48
CA ILE A 19 8.09 -0.07 4.72
C ILE A 19 7.71 -0.11 6.21
N GLU A 20 8.69 -0.10 7.11
CA GLU A 20 8.46 -0.13 8.56
C GLU A 20 7.69 1.09 9.06
N GLU A 21 7.97 2.28 8.52
CA GLU A 21 7.26 3.51 8.85
C GLU A 21 5.81 3.49 8.36
N LEU A 22 5.57 2.94 7.16
CA LEU A 22 4.24 2.78 6.60
C LEU A 22 3.42 1.77 7.42
N GLU A 23 4.00 0.63 7.79
CA GLU A 23 3.33 -0.39 8.62
C GLU A 23 2.90 0.17 9.98
N LYS A 24 3.74 0.98 10.63
CA LYS A 24 3.40 1.61 11.92
C LYS A 24 2.23 2.59 11.85
N ASN A 25 1.88 3.08 10.66
CA ASN A 25 0.82 4.07 10.44
C ASN A 25 -0.35 3.51 9.62
N ILE A 26 -0.35 2.22 9.27
CA ILE A 26 -1.20 1.66 8.21
C ILE A 26 -2.69 1.92 8.40
N ASP A 27 -3.17 1.84 9.65
CA ASP A 27 -4.58 2.02 10.01
C ASP A 27 -5.12 3.44 9.74
N ASN A 28 -4.23 4.42 9.60
CA ASN A 28 -4.59 5.83 9.36
C ASN A 28 -4.31 6.29 7.93
N LEU A 29 -3.83 5.40 7.07
CA LEU A 29 -3.42 5.72 5.70
C LEU A 29 -4.39 5.13 4.69
N ASN A 30 -4.48 5.78 3.53
CA ASN A 30 -5.31 5.31 2.43
C ASN A 30 -4.45 4.44 1.49
N MET A 31 -4.85 3.17 1.32
CA MET A 31 -4.11 2.19 0.52
C MET A 31 -3.89 2.64 -0.94
N LYS A 32 -4.89 3.27 -1.56
CA LYS A 32 -4.77 3.85 -2.91
C LYS A 32 -3.71 4.95 -2.95
N ILE A 33 -3.63 5.81 -1.93
CA ILE A 33 -2.58 6.84 -1.87
C ILE A 33 -1.20 6.20 -1.67
N ILE A 34 -1.09 5.16 -0.83
CA ILE A 34 0.18 4.47 -0.58
C ILE A 34 0.70 3.83 -1.88
N VAL A 35 -0.12 3.04 -2.58
CA VAL A 35 0.31 2.35 -3.81
C VAL A 35 0.64 3.30 -4.96
N ASN A 36 0.06 4.50 -4.99
CA ASN A 36 0.38 5.50 -6.01
C ASN A 36 1.64 6.33 -5.70
N THR A 37 2.00 6.46 -4.42
CA THR A 37 3.01 7.44 -4.00
C THR A 37 4.26 6.82 -3.40
N GLN A 38 4.22 5.57 -2.92
CA GLN A 38 5.35 4.92 -2.26
C GLN A 38 5.94 3.81 -3.12
N LYS A 39 7.20 3.43 -2.85
CA LYS A 39 7.82 2.25 -3.48
C LYS A 39 7.61 1.06 -2.54
N LEU A 40 6.76 0.12 -2.96
CA LEU A 40 6.31 -0.99 -2.13
C LEU A 40 7.03 -2.29 -2.50
N SER A 41 7.04 -3.22 -1.55
CA SER A 41 7.43 -4.61 -1.76
C SER A 41 6.22 -5.48 -2.08
N ILE A 42 6.44 -6.64 -2.69
CA ILE A 42 5.39 -7.63 -2.96
C ILE A 42 4.65 -8.00 -1.66
N ASN A 43 5.41 -8.29 -0.60
CA ASN A 43 4.83 -8.67 0.69
C ASN A 43 3.92 -7.58 1.25
N PHE A 44 4.29 -6.30 1.12
CA PHE A 44 3.46 -5.20 1.58
C PHE A 44 2.18 -5.08 0.74
N CYS A 45 2.29 -5.21 -0.58
CA CYS A 45 1.14 -5.15 -1.48
C CYS A 45 0.10 -6.24 -1.15
N VAL A 46 0.53 -7.48 -0.95
CA VAL A 46 -0.38 -8.58 -0.63
C VAL A 46 -0.98 -8.42 0.77
N LYS A 47 -0.17 -8.03 1.76
CA LYS A 47 -0.60 -7.92 3.16
C LYS A 47 -1.62 -6.80 3.40
N TYR A 48 -1.50 -5.66 2.70
CA TYR A 48 -2.31 -4.46 2.98
C TYR A 48 -3.03 -3.86 1.77
N ILE A 49 -2.42 -3.84 0.58
CA ILE A 49 -3.03 -3.16 -0.58
C ILE A 49 -4.11 -4.02 -1.24
N LEU A 50 -3.84 -5.32 -1.40
CA LEU A 50 -4.75 -6.31 -1.99
C LEU A 50 -5.59 -7.04 -0.94
N ASN A 51 -5.45 -6.67 0.33
CA ASN A 51 -6.20 -7.26 1.42
C ASN A 51 -7.50 -6.49 1.64
N GLU A 52 -8.64 -7.16 1.53
CA GLU A 52 -9.97 -6.57 1.64
C GLU A 52 -10.20 -5.86 3.00
N ASP A 53 -9.60 -6.37 4.08
CA ASP A 53 -9.70 -5.78 5.42
C ASP A 53 -9.13 -4.36 5.50
N TYR A 54 -8.18 -4.03 4.62
CA TYR A 54 -7.51 -2.72 4.55
C TYR A 54 -7.96 -1.90 3.32
N ALA A 55 -8.27 -2.56 2.21
CA ALA A 55 -8.62 -1.93 0.94
C ALA A 55 -10.00 -1.26 0.96
N GLN A 56 -10.94 -1.71 1.80
CA GLN A 56 -12.35 -1.31 1.74
C GLN A 56 -12.73 -0.06 2.54
N CYS A 57 -11.78 0.64 3.18
CA CYS A 57 -12.11 1.69 4.14
C CYS A 57 -12.55 3.05 3.57
N ASN A 58 -12.78 3.24 2.27
CA ASN A 58 -13.29 4.52 1.77
C ASN A 58 -14.32 4.32 0.65
N GLU A 59 -15.36 5.15 0.64
CA GLU A 59 -16.53 5.15 -0.26
C GLU A 59 -16.21 5.24 -1.78
N GLU A 60 -14.93 5.31 -2.16
CA GLU A 60 -14.48 5.23 -3.55
C GLU A 60 -14.18 3.77 -3.94
N VAL A 61 -15.11 3.20 -4.71
CA VAL A 61 -15.15 1.82 -5.23
C VAL A 61 -14.08 1.55 -6.32
N ASP A 62 -12.92 2.19 -6.25
CA ASP A 62 -11.81 1.80 -7.12
C ASP A 62 -11.13 0.57 -6.51
N LEU A 63 -11.53 -0.61 -7.01
CA LEU A 63 -10.99 -1.89 -6.59
C LEU A 63 -9.46 -1.92 -6.78
N LEU A 64 -8.74 -2.08 -5.67
CA LEU A 64 -7.30 -2.35 -5.68
C LEU A 64 -7.09 -3.79 -6.17
N THR A 65 -6.85 -3.94 -7.46
CA THR A 65 -6.60 -5.24 -8.12
C THR A 65 -5.12 -5.47 -8.35
N LEU A 66 -4.71 -6.72 -8.60
CA LEU A 66 -3.35 -7.07 -9.03
C LEU A 66 -2.88 -6.21 -10.21
N HIS A 67 -3.73 -6.04 -11.22
CA HIS A 67 -3.44 -5.22 -12.39
C HIS A 67 -3.21 -3.74 -12.01
N TYR A 68 -4.02 -3.19 -11.11
CA TYR A 68 -3.84 -1.83 -10.62
C TYR A 68 -2.52 -1.65 -9.86
N VAL A 69 -2.18 -2.62 -9.00
CA VAL A 69 -0.89 -2.61 -8.28
C VAL A 69 0.28 -2.62 -9.26
N LEU A 70 0.27 -3.48 -10.27
CA LEU A 70 1.35 -3.57 -11.27
C LEU A 70 1.45 -2.29 -12.11
N TYR A 71 0.32 -1.68 -12.46
CA TYR A 71 0.29 -0.39 -13.13
C TYR A 71 0.97 0.71 -12.30
N CYS A 72 0.67 0.79 -11.00
CA CYS A 72 1.25 1.79 -10.10
C CYS A 72 2.68 1.44 -9.65
N GLN A 73 3.06 0.16 -9.65
CA GLN A 73 4.33 -0.35 -9.14
C GLN A 73 5.05 -1.18 -10.22
N PRO A 74 5.50 -0.55 -11.33
CA PRO A 74 6.06 -1.26 -12.49
C PRO A 74 7.41 -1.95 -12.21
N HIS A 75 8.02 -1.72 -11.04
CA HIS A 75 9.22 -2.46 -10.61
C HIS A 75 8.91 -3.83 -10.01
N LEU A 76 7.64 -4.15 -9.72
CA LEU A 76 7.26 -5.46 -9.23
C LEU A 76 7.21 -6.47 -10.37
N ASN A 77 7.62 -7.69 -10.08
CA ASN A 77 7.45 -8.80 -11.00
C ASN A 77 6.01 -9.32 -10.91
N GLU A 78 5.31 -9.37 -12.05
CA GLU A 78 3.92 -9.81 -12.15
C GLU A 78 3.73 -11.25 -11.66
N THR A 79 4.59 -12.17 -12.08
CA THR A 79 4.52 -13.58 -11.68
C THR A 79 4.71 -13.72 -10.18
N GLU A 80 5.73 -13.06 -9.60
CA GLU A 80 6.00 -13.14 -8.17
C GLU A 80 4.86 -12.52 -7.33
N LEU A 81 4.29 -11.39 -7.78
CA LEU A 81 3.16 -10.76 -7.09
C LEU A 81 1.92 -11.64 -7.13
N THR A 82 1.61 -12.20 -8.30
CA THR A 82 0.45 -13.09 -8.50
C THR A 82 0.61 -14.35 -7.67
N ASP A 83 1.79 -14.98 -7.70
CA ASP A 83 2.09 -16.15 -6.89
C ASP A 83 2.00 -15.85 -5.39
N ALA A 84 2.47 -14.70 -4.94
CA ALA A 84 2.37 -14.29 -3.53
C ALA A 84 0.92 -14.05 -3.11
N TYR A 85 0.12 -13.41 -3.97
CA TYR A 85 -1.30 -13.14 -3.69
C TYR A 85 -2.13 -14.41 -3.53
N TYR A 86 -1.95 -15.42 -4.39
CA TYR A 86 -2.70 -16.68 -4.28
C TYR A 86 -2.19 -17.64 -3.18
N LYS A 87 -1.05 -17.34 -2.54
CA LYS A 87 -0.49 -18.13 -1.43
C LYS A 87 -0.77 -17.54 -0.05
N PHE A 88 -1.22 -16.28 -0.01
CA PHE A 88 -1.50 -15.54 1.22
C PHE A 88 -2.91 -15.85 1.71
#